data_AF-A0A059D2Z7-F1
#
_entry.id   AF-A0A059D2Z7-F1
#
_cell.length_a   1.000
_cell.length_b   1.000
_cell.length_c   1.000
_cell.angle_alpha   90.00
_cell.angle_beta   90.00
_cell.angle_gamma   90.00
#
_symmetry.space_group_name_H-M   'P 1'
#
loop_
_entity.id
_entity.type
_entity.pdbx_description
1 polymer ?
#
loop_
_entity_poly.entity_id
_entity_poly.type
_entity_poly.pdbx_seq_one_letter_code
_entity_poly.pdbx_strand_id
1 'polypeptide(L)'
;MDPSETQSITTPAEDEELVAAFETCILTAVPMVFTSAVELGIIDLLAQEGGASARLSPSQIAVRLGITNPDAPRTINRMLRLLASFSYLSCTLHGDQSLYGLGPKSKYFVNSEAGSFTPLLRFLQHKTVINGWFVYGLQEAVKNGGSPFQNANGMSIFECAMKDPAFSTLLNNGMKAPTPLYMNKLLESYHGFEGAKTVADVGGGVGETLRLILDKFPNLRGINYDLPHVVKDAPTHPRMEHVGGDLSKSIPKADILFMKVIFIFFPPFKFTQPILA
;
A
#
# COMPACT_ATOMS: atom_id res chain seq x y z
N MET A 1 32.84 6.00 48.35
CA MET A 1 32.70 5.52 46.97
C MET A 1 32.59 6.77 46.11
N ASP A 2 33.52 6.92 45.19
CA ASP A 2 33.62 8.06 44.30
C ASP A 2 32.44 8.04 43.30
N PRO A 3 31.65 9.11 43.14
CA PRO A 3 30.54 9.15 42.16
C PRO A 3 31.02 9.10 40.70
N SER A 4 32.33 9.19 40.45
CA SER A 4 32.91 9.30 39.10
C SER A 4 33.04 8.00 38.32
N GLU A 5 32.76 6.83 38.93
CA GLU A 5 32.84 5.53 38.25
C GLU A 5 31.49 4.81 38.33
N THR A 6 30.47 5.35 37.66
CA THR A 6 29.34 4.50 37.27
C THR A 6 29.83 3.65 36.10
N GLN A 7 30.32 2.43 36.37
CA GLN A 7 30.62 1.47 35.32
C GLN A 7 29.36 1.22 34.50
N SER A 8 29.41 1.47 33.18
CA SER A 8 28.28 1.12 32.32
C SER A 8 28.13 -0.41 32.33
N ILE A 9 26.91 -0.86 32.60
CA ILE A 9 26.59 -2.29 32.72
C ILE A 9 26.55 -2.95 31.33
N THR A 10 26.32 -2.16 30.29
CA THR A 10 26.24 -2.55 28.88
C THR A 10 27.19 -1.71 28.03
N THR A 11 27.57 -2.26 26.88
CA THR A 11 28.25 -1.54 25.80
C THR A 11 27.24 -0.79 24.91
N PRO A 12 27.63 0.27 24.21
CA PRO A 12 26.73 0.97 23.28
C PRO A 12 26.10 0.08 22.21
N ALA A 13 26.81 -0.96 21.75
CA ALA A 13 26.27 -1.91 20.78
C ALA A 13 25.16 -2.79 21.38
N GLU A 14 25.34 -3.28 22.61
CA GLU A 14 24.30 -4.04 23.32
C GLU A 14 23.06 -3.19 23.57
N ASP A 15 23.23 -1.89 23.88
CA ASP A 15 22.10 -0.97 24.04
C ASP A 15 21.32 -0.80 22.72
N GLU A 16 22.00 -0.67 21.58
CA GLU A 16 21.35 -0.59 20.26
C GLU A 16 20.59 -1.87 19.91
N GLU A 17 21.17 -3.04 20.19
CA GLU A 17 20.52 -4.34 19.99
C GLU A 17 19.26 -4.50 20.86
N LEU A 18 19.33 -4.08 22.13
CA LEU A 18 18.20 -4.10 23.05
C LEU A 18 17.08 -3.15 22.57
N VAL A 19 17.43 -1.96 22.10
CA VAL A 19 16.46 -1.01 21.52
C VAL A 19 15.82 -1.58 20.26
N ALA A 20 16.59 -2.19 19.37
CA ALA A 20 16.05 -2.80 18.15
C ALA A 20 15.10 -3.99 18.44
N ALA A 21 15.43 -4.80 19.45
CA ALA A 21 14.56 -5.88 19.91
C ALA A 21 13.23 -5.33 20.46
N PHE A 22 13.29 -4.28 21.27
CA PHE A 22 12.09 -3.61 21.79
C PHE A 22 11.27 -2.93 20.69
N GLU A 23 11.93 -2.27 19.73
CA GLU A 23 11.28 -1.66 18.57
C GLU A 23 10.48 -2.71 17.79
N THR A 24 11.06 -3.89 17.58
CA THR A 24 10.40 -5.01 16.89
C THR A 24 9.08 -5.40 17.56
N CYS A 25 9.01 -5.40 18.90
CA CYS A 25 7.78 -5.70 19.63
C CYS A 25 6.65 -4.69 19.38
N ILE A 26 6.97 -3.44 19.04
CA ILE A 26 5.99 -2.37 18.84
C ILE A 26 5.73 -2.02 17.38
N LEU A 27 6.48 -2.59 16.43
CA LEU A 27 6.38 -2.25 15.00
C LEU A 27 4.96 -2.43 14.44
N THR A 28 4.17 -3.35 14.98
CA THR A 28 2.77 -3.56 14.59
C THR A 28 1.88 -2.34 14.87
N ALA A 29 2.21 -1.54 15.89
CA ALA A 29 1.47 -0.33 16.24
C ALA A 29 1.65 0.78 15.19
N VAL A 30 2.81 0.85 14.53
CA VAL A 30 3.14 1.92 13.58
C VAL A 30 2.15 1.98 12.39
N PRO A 31 1.95 0.91 11.59
CA PRO A 31 1.00 0.95 10.47
C PRO A 31 -0.45 1.09 10.94
N MET A 32 -0.80 0.57 12.11
CA MET A 32 -2.16 0.69 12.68
C MET A 32 -2.49 2.12 13.10
N VAL A 33 -1.57 2.78 13.81
CA VAL A 33 -1.69 4.18 14.20
C VAL A 33 -1.65 5.09 12.97
N PHE A 34 -0.81 4.78 11.98
CA PHE A 34 -0.72 5.55 10.75
C PHE A 34 -2.01 5.47 9.93
N THR A 35 -2.58 4.27 9.81
CA THR A 35 -3.89 4.07 9.17
C THR A 35 -4.97 4.87 9.88
N SER A 36 -4.98 4.86 11.22
CA SER A 36 -5.92 5.67 12.00
C SER A 36 -5.76 7.17 11.74
N ALA A 37 -4.52 7.67 11.62
CA ALA A 37 -4.26 9.08 11.28
C ALA A 37 -4.72 9.44 9.86
N VAL A 38 -4.60 8.51 8.91
CA VAL A 38 -5.15 8.66 7.55
C VAL A 38 -6.68 8.67 7.58
N GLU A 39 -7.35 7.73 8.26
CA GLU A 39 -8.81 7.67 8.33
C GLU A 39 -9.43 8.85 9.06
N LEU A 40 -8.75 9.39 10.08
CA LEU A 40 -9.17 10.62 10.75
C LEU A 40 -8.99 11.87 9.89
N GLY A 41 -8.34 11.78 8.71
CA GLY A 41 -8.07 12.92 7.84
C GLY A 41 -6.91 13.80 8.31
N ILE A 42 -6.10 13.35 9.28
CA ILE A 42 -4.98 14.13 9.82
C ILE A 42 -3.90 14.35 8.75
N ILE A 43 -3.60 13.31 7.96
CA ILE A 43 -2.55 13.39 6.93
C ILE A 43 -2.94 14.38 5.83
N ASP A 44 -4.18 14.33 5.34
CA ASP A 44 -4.69 15.26 4.33
C ASP A 44 -4.79 16.69 4.88
N LEU A 45 -5.22 16.86 6.14
CA LEU A 45 -5.23 18.17 6.81
C LEU A 45 -3.82 18.79 6.87
N LEU A 46 -2.82 18.01 7.29
CA LEU A 46 -1.44 18.49 7.35
C LEU A 46 -0.90 18.81 5.95
N ALA A 47 -1.28 18.05 4.92
CA ALA A 47 -0.93 18.34 3.53
C ALA A 47 -1.49 19.69 3.06
N GLN A 48 -2.77 19.96 3.34
CA GLN A 48 -3.45 21.21 2.98
C GLN A 48 -2.85 22.43 3.71
N GLU A 49 -2.32 22.22 4.91
CA GLU A 49 -1.77 23.27 5.79
C GLU A 49 -0.28 23.55 5.56
N GLY A 50 0.26 23.12 4.41
CA GLY A 50 1.65 23.37 4.01
C GLY A 50 2.57 22.15 4.09
N GLY A 51 2.02 20.95 4.30
CA GLY A 51 2.74 19.68 4.27
C GLY A 51 3.88 19.63 5.28
N ALA A 52 5.13 19.61 4.80
CA ALA A 52 6.30 19.59 5.68
C ALA A 52 6.46 20.88 6.51
N SER A 53 5.94 22.01 6.01
CA SER A 53 5.95 23.30 6.69
C SER A 53 4.77 23.50 7.63
N ALA A 54 3.79 22.58 7.65
CA ALA A 54 2.65 22.66 8.56
C ALA A 54 3.11 22.63 10.02
N ARG A 55 2.44 23.40 10.88
CA ARG A 55 2.73 23.53 12.31
C ARG A 55 1.43 23.51 13.10
N LEU A 56 0.81 22.34 13.19
CA LEU A 56 -0.45 22.18 13.90
C LEU A 56 -0.27 21.45 15.23
N SER A 57 -0.84 22.03 16.29
CA SER A 57 -0.98 21.36 17.57
C SER A 57 -2.09 20.31 17.53
N PRO A 58 -2.05 19.28 18.40
CA PRO A 58 -3.12 18.29 18.53
C PRO A 58 -4.51 18.90 18.78
N SER A 59 -4.58 20.00 19.53
CA SER A 59 -5.85 20.71 19.78
C SER A 59 -6.39 21.39 18.52
N GLN A 60 -5.53 22.03 17.73
CA GLN A 60 -5.93 22.62 16.44
C GLN A 60 -6.39 21.55 15.45
N ILE A 61 -5.70 20.40 15.41
CA ILE A 61 -6.09 19.26 14.59
C ILE A 61 -7.48 18.76 14.99
N ALA A 62 -7.73 18.55 16.29
CA ALA A 62 -9.04 18.11 16.79
C ALA A 62 -10.15 19.08 16.39
N VAL A 63 -9.95 20.39 16.59
CA VAL A 63 -10.93 21.43 16.24
C VAL A 63 -11.22 21.44 14.74
N ARG A 64 -10.19 21.39 13.89
CA ARG A 64 -10.36 21.45 12.43
C ARG A 64 -11.01 20.19 11.85
N LEU A 65 -10.83 19.05 12.49
CA LEU A 65 -11.50 17.80 12.13
C LEU A 65 -12.90 17.67 12.76
N GLY A 66 -13.37 18.68 13.50
CA GLY A 66 -14.69 18.66 14.15
C GLY A 66 -14.81 17.63 15.28
N ILE A 67 -13.68 17.23 15.89
CA ILE A 67 -13.66 16.24 16.96
C ILE A 67 -14.06 16.91 18.28
N THR A 68 -15.18 16.47 18.85
CA THR A 68 -15.78 17.06 20.06
C THR A 68 -15.32 16.43 21.37
N ASN A 69 -14.60 15.31 21.33
CA ASN A 69 -14.09 14.63 22.52
C ASN A 69 -13.00 15.48 23.20
N PRO A 70 -13.17 15.91 24.47
CA PRO A 70 -12.21 16.76 25.16
C PRO A 70 -10.84 16.09 25.40
N ASP A 71 -10.78 14.76 25.45
CA ASP A 71 -9.52 14.01 25.61
C ASP A 71 -8.80 13.75 24.28
N ALA A 72 -9.43 14.04 23.13
CA ALA A 72 -8.87 13.76 21.81
C ALA A 72 -7.49 14.40 21.59
N PRO A 73 -7.22 15.67 21.97
CA PRO A 73 -5.90 16.26 21.78
C PRO A 73 -4.78 15.45 22.44
N ARG A 74 -5.02 14.87 23.63
CA ARG A 74 -4.02 14.03 24.33
C ARG A 74 -3.74 12.74 23.55
N THR A 75 -4.79 12.08 23.07
CA THR A 75 -4.67 10.85 22.30
C THR A 75 -4.01 11.09 20.94
N ILE A 76 -4.43 12.14 20.23
CA ILE A 76 -3.81 12.59 18.98
C ILE A 76 -2.31 12.85 19.22
N ASN A 77 -1.93 13.60 20.26
CA ASN A 77 -0.53 13.87 20.56
C ASN A 77 0.31 12.59 20.70
N ARG A 78 -0.22 11.57 21.39
CA ARG A 78 0.47 10.27 21.55
C ARG A 78 0.62 9.55 20.21
N MET A 79 -0.42 9.54 19.38
CA MET A 79 -0.39 8.96 18.04
C MET A 79 0.65 9.66 17.15
N LEU A 80 0.59 10.99 17.06
CA LEU A 80 1.46 11.77 16.18
C LEU A 80 2.91 11.73 16.65
N ARG A 81 3.17 11.64 17.96
CA ARG A 81 4.53 11.46 18.50
C ARG A 81 5.15 10.12 18.07
N LEU A 82 4.39 9.03 18.09
CA LEU A 82 4.85 7.75 17.52
C LEU A 82 5.15 7.90 16.03
N LEU A 83 4.25 8.50 15.25
CA LEU A 83 4.48 8.67 13.82
C LEU A 83 5.67 9.59 13.50
N ALA A 84 5.93 10.58 14.36
CA ALA A 84 7.09 11.44 14.24
C ALA A 84 8.40 10.71 14.56
N SER A 85 8.43 9.81 15.56
CA SER A 85 9.63 9.03 15.86
C SER A 85 10.02 8.07 14.72
N PHE A 86 9.06 7.69 13.88
CA PHE A 86 9.29 6.88 12.67
C PHE A 86 9.46 7.70 11.38
N SER A 87 9.53 9.04 11.47
CA SER A 87 9.67 9.98 10.36
C SER A 87 8.50 10.00 9.35
N TYR A 88 7.34 9.50 9.74
CA TYR A 88 6.10 9.74 8.99
C TYR A 88 5.64 11.18 9.18
N LEU A 89 5.82 11.73 10.38
CA LEU A 89 5.55 13.13 10.68
C LEU A 89 6.83 13.84 11.10
N SER A 90 6.82 15.17 11.06
CA SER A 90 7.77 16.00 11.78
C SER A 90 7.13 16.51 13.06
N CYS A 91 7.93 16.70 14.11
CA CYS A 91 7.49 17.27 15.38
C CYS A 91 8.47 18.36 15.80
N THR A 92 7.96 19.55 16.08
CA THR A 92 8.72 20.68 16.63
C THR A 92 8.09 21.11 17.94
N LEU A 93 8.91 21.55 18.89
CA LEU A 93 8.44 22.05 20.17
C LEU A 93 8.41 23.59 20.14
N HIS A 94 7.29 24.16 20.56
CA HIS A 94 7.14 25.59 20.81
C HIS A 94 6.71 25.79 22.27
N GLY A 95 7.68 26.07 23.14
CA GLY A 95 7.49 25.91 24.58
C GLY A 95 7.17 24.44 24.91
N ASP A 96 6.09 24.22 25.67
CA ASP A 96 5.63 22.88 26.04
C ASP A 96 4.67 22.24 25.00
N GLN A 97 4.43 22.92 23.87
CA GLN A 97 3.49 22.46 22.86
C GLN A 97 4.19 21.77 21.68
N SER A 98 3.79 20.53 21.40
CA SER A 98 4.16 19.83 20.17
C SER A 98 3.37 20.33 18.97
N LEU A 99 4.08 20.69 17.90
CA LEU A 99 3.54 21.09 16.61
C LEU A 99 3.99 20.10 15.53
N TYR A 100 3.02 19.63 14.73
CA TYR A 100 3.22 18.57 13.76
C TYR A 100 3.10 19.06 12.31
N GLY A 101 3.90 18.44 11.44
CA GLY A 101 3.84 18.56 9.98
C GLY A 101 4.10 17.21 9.31
N LEU A 102 4.02 17.14 7.98
CA LEU A 102 4.36 15.91 7.27
C LEU A 102 5.87 15.65 7.32
N GLY A 103 6.23 14.39 7.55
CA GLY A 103 7.59 13.88 7.46
C GLY A 103 7.89 13.29 6.08
N PRO A 104 9.15 12.91 5.82
CA PRO A 104 9.57 12.38 4.52
C PRO A 104 8.83 11.09 4.11
N LYS A 105 8.43 10.24 5.08
CA LYS A 105 7.75 8.96 4.78
C LYS A 105 6.25 9.10 4.50
N SER A 106 5.61 10.22 4.83
CA SER A 106 4.16 10.41 4.59
C SER A 106 3.82 11.04 3.23
N LYS A 107 4.81 11.57 2.49
CA LYS A 107 4.60 12.24 1.19
C LYS A 107 3.75 11.42 0.22
N TYR A 108 3.96 10.11 0.16
CA TYR A 108 3.24 9.23 -0.77
C TYR A 108 1.91 8.68 -0.24
N PHE A 109 1.46 9.15 0.92
CA PHE A 109 0.17 8.80 1.52
C PHE A 109 -0.82 9.95 1.50
N VAL A 110 -0.42 11.12 0.98
CA VAL A 110 -1.35 12.20 0.65
C VAL A 110 -2.07 11.83 -0.65
N ASN A 111 -3.40 11.95 -0.67
CA ASN A 111 -4.15 11.69 -1.90
C ASN A 111 -3.79 12.72 -2.98
N SER A 112 -3.31 12.24 -4.13
CA SER A 112 -2.93 13.09 -5.25
C SER A 112 -3.19 12.38 -6.59
N GLU A 113 -3.36 13.15 -7.66
CA GLU A 113 -3.49 12.60 -9.02
C GLU A 113 -2.24 11.83 -9.47
N ALA A 114 -1.07 12.11 -8.88
CA ALA A 114 0.17 11.39 -9.14
C ALA A 114 0.24 9.99 -8.50
N GLY A 115 -0.83 9.56 -7.83
CA GLY A 115 -0.92 8.28 -7.12
C GLY A 115 -0.66 8.41 -5.62
N SER A 116 -1.04 7.36 -4.89
CA SER A 116 -0.92 7.29 -3.43
C SER A 116 -0.87 5.85 -2.94
N PHE A 117 -0.11 5.60 -1.87
CA PHE A 117 -0.10 4.33 -1.15
C PHE A 117 -1.24 4.21 -0.13
N THR A 118 -2.02 5.25 0.12
CA THR A 118 -3.11 5.23 1.09
C THR A 118 -4.13 4.11 0.84
N PRO A 119 -4.63 3.91 -0.40
CA PRO A 119 -5.52 2.78 -0.66
C PRO A 119 -4.86 1.41 -0.46
N LEU A 120 -3.55 1.27 -0.73
CA LEU A 120 -2.82 0.03 -0.47
C LEU A 120 -2.66 -0.20 1.04
N LEU A 121 -2.36 0.84 1.81
CA LEU A 121 -2.30 0.78 3.27
C LEU A 121 -3.63 0.31 3.84
N ARG A 122 -4.75 0.92 3.41
CA ARG A 122 -6.11 0.53 3.81
C ARG A 122 -6.39 -0.95 3.54
N PHE A 123 -6.05 -1.42 2.34
CA PHE A 123 -6.22 -2.81 1.96
C PHE A 123 -5.38 -3.75 2.84
N LEU A 124 -4.09 -3.46 3.02
CA LEU A 124 -3.18 -4.30 3.81
C LEU A 124 -3.53 -4.31 5.30
N GLN A 125 -4.12 -3.22 5.82
CA GLN A 125 -4.57 -3.11 7.20
C GLN A 125 -6.03 -3.53 7.41
N HIS A 126 -6.70 -4.01 6.37
CA HIS A 126 -8.05 -4.54 6.50
C HIS A 126 -8.04 -5.85 7.31
N LYS A 127 -9.01 -6.01 8.21
CA LYS A 127 -9.10 -7.18 9.12
C LYS A 127 -8.95 -8.52 8.40
N THR A 128 -9.58 -8.70 7.24
CA THR A 128 -9.53 -9.95 6.45
C THR A 128 -8.11 -10.27 5.97
N VAL A 129 -7.31 -9.23 5.64
CA VAL A 129 -5.93 -9.38 5.22
C VAL A 129 -5.02 -9.61 6.43
N ILE A 130 -5.19 -8.82 7.50
CA ILE A 130 -4.41 -8.96 8.72
C ILE A 130 -4.58 -10.37 9.34
N ASN A 131 -5.80 -10.94 9.27
CA ASN A 131 -6.10 -12.28 9.77
C ASN A 131 -5.14 -13.36 9.24
N GLY A 132 -4.62 -13.21 8.02
CA GLY A 132 -3.64 -14.14 7.46
C GLY A 132 -2.29 -14.17 8.19
N TRP A 133 -1.92 -13.12 8.93
CA TRP A 133 -0.65 -13.04 9.66
C TRP A 133 -0.73 -13.64 11.07
N PHE A 134 -1.94 -13.80 11.63
CA PHE A 134 -2.10 -14.39 12.95
C PHE A 134 -1.91 -15.91 12.94
N VAL A 135 -1.90 -16.51 14.14
CA VAL A 135 -1.57 -17.93 14.38
C VAL A 135 -2.29 -18.89 13.41
N TYR A 136 -3.57 -18.65 13.13
CA TYR A 136 -4.38 -19.51 12.25
C TYR A 136 -4.08 -19.35 10.74
N GLY A 137 -3.28 -18.36 10.34
CA GLY A 137 -2.88 -18.15 8.95
C GLY A 137 -1.46 -18.64 8.69
N LEU A 138 -0.47 -17.86 9.11
CA LEU A 138 0.94 -18.08 8.74
C LEU A 138 1.54 -19.34 9.39
N GLN A 139 1.29 -19.58 10.67
CA GLN A 139 1.85 -20.77 11.33
C GLN A 139 1.24 -22.05 10.77
N GLU A 140 -0.06 -22.05 10.47
CA GLU A 140 -0.73 -23.16 9.82
C GLU A 140 -0.23 -23.39 8.40
N ALA A 141 0.00 -22.33 7.62
CA ALA A 141 0.58 -22.45 6.28
C ALA A 141 1.98 -23.10 6.30
N VAL A 142 2.79 -22.79 7.31
CA VAL A 142 4.11 -23.42 7.49
C VAL A 142 3.99 -24.89 7.88
N LYS A 143 3.09 -25.22 8.81
CA LYS A 143 2.95 -26.59 9.34
C LYS A 143 2.25 -27.54 8.36
N ASN A 144 1.20 -27.06 7.71
CA ASN A 144 0.22 -27.87 7.00
C ASN A 144 0.10 -27.49 5.51
N GLY A 145 0.84 -26.48 5.04
CA GLY A 145 0.76 -25.97 3.68
C GLY A 145 -0.44 -25.05 3.45
N GLY A 146 -0.61 -24.61 2.21
CA GLY A 146 -1.64 -23.67 1.81
C GLY A 146 -1.22 -22.20 1.94
N SER A 147 -2.17 -21.30 1.68
CA SER A 147 -1.94 -19.85 1.75
C SER A 147 -2.35 -19.34 3.14
N PRO A 148 -1.56 -18.48 3.80
CA PRO A 148 -1.94 -17.88 5.09
C PRO A 148 -3.30 -17.19 5.06
N PHE A 149 -3.61 -16.48 3.97
CA PHE A 149 -4.91 -15.83 3.80
C PHE A 149 -6.04 -16.87 3.69
N GLN A 150 -5.83 -17.93 2.92
CA GLN A 150 -6.84 -18.97 2.72
C GLN A 150 -7.08 -19.77 4.00
N ASN A 151 -6.03 -20.10 4.73
CA ASN A 151 -6.14 -20.82 6.00
C ASN A 151 -6.92 -20.00 7.04
N ALA A 152 -6.71 -18.68 7.08
CA ALA A 152 -7.42 -17.80 8.01
C ALA A 152 -8.87 -17.49 7.61
N ASN A 153 -9.18 -17.45 6.31
CA ASN A 153 -10.49 -16.98 5.81
C ASN A 153 -11.34 -18.07 5.12
N GLY A 154 -10.82 -19.29 4.96
CA GLY A 154 -11.50 -20.43 4.32
C GLY A 154 -11.66 -20.30 2.80
N MET A 155 -11.13 -19.25 2.19
CA MET A 155 -11.19 -18.99 0.74
C MET A 155 -10.00 -18.13 0.30
N SER A 156 -9.63 -18.22 -0.97
CA SER A 156 -8.59 -17.36 -1.55
C SER A 156 -9.00 -15.89 -1.55
N ILE A 157 -8.02 -15.00 -1.69
CA ILE A 157 -8.28 -13.56 -1.75
C ILE A 157 -9.16 -13.16 -2.93
N PHE A 158 -9.02 -13.85 -4.07
CA PHE A 158 -9.81 -13.61 -5.27
C PHE A 158 -11.26 -14.10 -5.12
N GLU A 159 -11.48 -15.24 -4.45
CA GLU A 159 -12.82 -15.72 -4.11
C GLU A 159 -13.52 -14.79 -3.10
N CYS A 160 -12.77 -14.23 -2.15
CA CYS A 160 -13.27 -13.23 -1.22
C CYS A 160 -13.72 -11.97 -1.97
N ALA A 161 -12.89 -11.45 -2.87
CA ALA A 161 -13.23 -10.30 -3.73
C ALA A 161 -14.44 -10.58 -4.64
N MET A 162 -14.59 -11.81 -5.14
CA MET A 162 -15.75 -12.19 -5.94
C MET A 162 -17.06 -12.19 -5.13
N LYS A 163 -17.00 -12.58 -3.84
CA LYS A 163 -18.19 -12.68 -2.96
C LYS A 163 -18.54 -11.35 -2.27
N ASP A 164 -17.56 -10.49 -2.04
CA ASP A 164 -17.72 -9.22 -1.32
C ASP A 164 -17.31 -8.03 -2.21
N PRO A 165 -18.27 -7.30 -2.81
CA PRO A 165 -17.99 -6.13 -3.64
C PRO A 165 -17.22 -5.02 -2.92
N ALA A 166 -17.40 -4.86 -1.60
CA ALA A 166 -16.67 -3.86 -0.83
C ALA A 166 -15.20 -4.26 -0.70
N PHE A 167 -14.92 -5.53 -0.44
CA PHE A 167 -13.56 -6.07 -0.43
C PHE A 167 -12.92 -6.02 -1.83
N SER A 168 -13.68 -6.31 -2.89
CA SER A 168 -13.22 -6.17 -4.28
C SER A 168 -12.78 -4.74 -4.59
N THR A 169 -13.62 -3.77 -4.23
CA THR A 169 -13.31 -2.34 -4.39
C THR A 169 -12.05 -1.95 -3.61
N LEU A 170 -11.93 -2.43 -2.38
CA LEU A 170 -10.75 -2.18 -1.54
C LEU A 170 -9.47 -2.76 -2.16
N LEU A 171 -9.50 -4.00 -2.61
CA LEU A 171 -8.39 -4.67 -3.29
C LEU A 171 -8.00 -3.94 -4.58
N ASN A 172 -8.98 -3.66 -5.45
CA ASN A 172 -8.76 -2.98 -6.73
C ASN A 172 -8.17 -1.58 -6.54
N ASN A 173 -8.69 -0.81 -5.58
CA ASN A 173 -8.13 0.49 -5.24
C ASN A 173 -6.71 0.39 -4.67
N GLY A 174 -6.45 -0.61 -3.82
CA GLY A 174 -5.11 -0.88 -3.29
C GLY A 174 -4.08 -1.21 -4.37
N MET A 175 -4.46 -1.97 -5.39
CA MET A 175 -3.58 -2.31 -6.52
C MET A 175 -3.45 -1.15 -7.53
N LYS A 176 -4.53 -0.39 -7.75
CA LYS A 176 -4.58 0.73 -8.70
C LYS A 176 -3.80 1.94 -8.20
N ALA A 177 -4.09 2.43 -7.00
CA ALA A 177 -3.68 3.75 -6.53
C ALA A 177 -2.16 4.03 -6.54
N PRO A 178 -1.28 3.07 -6.20
CA PRO A 178 0.16 3.33 -6.27
C PRO A 178 0.72 3.20 -7.70
N THR A 179 -0.05 2.71 -8.67
CA THR A 179 0.40 2.45 -10.06
C THR A 179 1.11 3.63 -10.71
N PRO A 180 0.56 4.85 -10.68
CA PRO A 180 1.23 5.98 -11.32
C PRO A 180 2.61 6.32 -10.74
N LEU A 181 2.86 6.03 -9.45
CA LEU A 181 4.11 6.37 -8.76
C LEU A 181 5.34 5.66 -9.35
N TYR A 182 5.17 4.43 -9.81
CA TYR A 182 6.24 3.64 -10.44
C TYR A 182 6.07 3.51 -11.95
N MET A 183 4.85 3.41 -12.48
CA MET A 183 4.66 3.26 -13.93
C MET A 183 5.09 4.49 -14.70
N ASN A 184 4.85 5.70 -14.19
CA ASN A 184 5.30 6.92 -14.88
C ASN A 184 6.84 6.93 -15.02
N LYS A 185 7.56 6.54 -13.96
CA LYS A 185 9.03 6.43 -13.98
C LYS A 185 9.53 5.29 -14.88
N LEU A 186 8.87 4.13 -14.84
CA LEU A 186 9.21 3.01 -15.71
C LEU A 186 9.08 3.44 -17.18
N LEU A 187 7.99 4.11 -17.50
CA LEU A 187 7.72 4.55 -18.86
C LEU A 187 8.73 5.59 -19.35
N GLU A 188 9.33 6.41 -18.49
CA GLU A 188 10.37 7.38 -18.86
C GLU A 188 11.62 6.75 -19.48
N SER A 189 12.01 5.54 -19.05
CA SER A 189 13.26 4.89 -19.47
C SER A 189 13.06 3.55 -20.20
N TYR A 190 11.88 2.94 -20.09
CA TYR A 190 11.58 1.67 -20.74
C TYR A 190 11.01 1.87 -22.14
N HIS A 191 11.80 1.50 -23.15
CA HIS A 191 11.45 1.62 -24.57
C HIS A 191 10.85 0.34 -25.17
N GLY A 192 10.65 -0.73 -24.38
CA GLY A 192 10.22 -2.03 -24.90
C GLY A 192 8.80 -2.07 -25.49
N PHE A 193 8.02 -1.00 -25.37
CA PHE A 193 6.71 -0.85 -26.02
C PHE A 193 6.78 -0.22 -27.42
N GLU A 194 7.94 0.33 -27.81
CA GLU A 194 8.09 1.00 -29.10
C GLU A 194 8.00 0.00 -30.26
N GLY A 195 7.24 0.36 -31.29
CA GLY A 195 7.05 -0.47 -32.49
C GLY A 195 6.01 -1.60 -32.37
N ALA A 196 5.55 -1.92 -31.16
CA ALA A 196 4.45 -2.87 -30.96
C ALA A 196 3.09 -2.27 -31.40
N LYS A 197 2.18 -3.14 -31.86
CA LYS A 197 0.80 -2.75 -32.22
C LYS A 197 -0.19 -3.07 -31.10
N THR A 198 0.08 -4.13 -30.35
CA THR A 198 -0.79 -4.64 -29.29
C THR A 198 0.00 -5.00 -28.03
N VAL A 199 -0.53 -4.61 -26.88
CA VAL A 199 -0.06 -5.04 -25.56
C VAL A 199 -1.23 -5.62 -24.77
N ALA A 200 -1.00 -6.74 -24.09
CA ALA A 200 -1.95 -7.29 -23.14
C ALA A 200 -1.38 -7.17 -21.72
N ASP A 201 -2.13 -6.50 -20.83
CA ASP A 201 -1.84 -6.45 -19.40
C ASP A 201 -2.57 -7.63 -18.71
N VAL A 202 -1.81 -8.67 -18.38
CA VAL A 202 -2.33 -9.91 -17.79
C VAL A 202 -2.38 -9.77 -16.29
N GLY A 203 -3.58 -9.89 -15.71
CA GLY A 203 -3.86 -9.49 -14.34
C GLY A 203 -3.83 -7.96 -14.16
N GLY A 204 -4.25 -7.22 -15.19
CA GLY A 204 -4.19 -5.75 -15.21
C GLY A 204 -5.19 -5.06 -14.28
N GLY A 205 -6.00 -5.82 -13.55
CA GLY A 205 -7.03 -5.32 -12.64
C GLY A 205 -8.04 -4.45 -13.38
N VAL A 206 -8.27 -3.25 -12.84
CA VAL A 206 -9.14 -2.24 -13.46
C VAL A 206 -8.46 -1.43 -14.57
N GLY A 207 -7.30 -1.87 -15.07
CA GLY A 207 -6.67 -1.35 -16.29
C GLY A 207 -5.82 -0.08 -16.14
N GLU A 208 -5.48 0.32 -14.92
CA GLU A 208 -4.74 1.57 -14.68
C GLU A 208 -3.33 1.56 -15.28
N THR A 209 -2.62 0.44 -15.16
CA THR A 209 -1.28 0.29 -15.74
C THR A 209 -1.34 0.43 -17.26
N LEU A 210 -2.26 -0.30 -17.88
CA LEU A 210 -2.45 -0.26 -19.32
C LEU A 210 -2.90 1.12 -19.80
N ARG A 211 -3.73 1.84 -19.05
CA ARG A 211 -4.11 3.22 -19.35
C ARG A 211 -2.87 4.12 -19.48
N LEU A 212 -1.98 4.08 -18.49
CA LEU A 212 -0.74 4.87 -18.50
C LEU A 212 0.17 4.52 -19.69
N ILE A 213 0.28 3.23 -20.03
CA ILE A 213 1.02 2.77 -21.22
C ILE A 213 0.40 3.36 -22.49
N LEU A 214 -0.92 3.22 -22.67
CA LEU A 214 -1.61 3.70 -23.87
C LEU A 214 -1.55 5.22 -24.00
N ASP A 215 -1.67 5.96 -22.90
CA ASP A 215 -1.56 7.43 -22.88
C ASP A 215 -0.19 7.89 -23.39
N LYS A 216 0.88 7.14 -23.10
CA LYS A 216 2.23 7.43 -23.61
C LYS A 216 2.45 6.98 -25.06
N PHE A 217 1.88 5.85 -25.47
CA PHE A 217 2.09 5.26 -26.80
C PHE A 217 0.81 5.34 -27.65
N PRO A 218 0.58 6.43 -28.43
CA PRO A 218 -0.69 6.71 -29.10
C PRO A 218 -1.07 5.67 -30.17
N ASN A 219 -0.10 4.99 -30.76
CA ASN A 219 -0.32 3.98 -31.81
C ASN A 219 -0.60 2.57 -31.25
N LEU A 220 -0.45 2.38 -29.93
CA LEU A 220 -0.63 1.09 -29.29
C LEU A 220 -2.12 0.84 -28.97
N ARG A 221 -2.56 -0.40 -29.13
CA ARG A 221 -3.86 -0.91 -28.65
C ARG A 221 -3.63 -1.84 -27.47
N GLY A 222 -4.52 -1.79 -26.49
CA GLY A 222 -4.39 -2.53 -25.24
C GLY A 222 -5.48 -3.57 -25.03
N ILE A 223 -5.11 -4.70 -24.43
CA ILE A 223 -6.03 -5.71 -23.88
C ILE A 223 -5.81 -5.76 -22.36
N ASN A 224 -6.77 -5.27 -21.58
CA ASN A 224 -6.75 -5.47 -20.13
C ASN A 224 -7.39 -6.84 -19.82
N TYR A 225 -6.61 -7.79 -19.32
CA TYR A 225 -7.06 -9.15 -19.06
C TYR A 225 -7.05 -9.43 -17.56
N ASP A 226 -8.22 -9.71 -16.98
CA ASP A 226 -8.36 -10.09 -15.56
C ASP A 226 -9.59 -10.96 -15.37
N LEU A 227 -9.91 -11.36 -14.13
CA LEU A 227 -11.10 -12.12 -13.80
C LEU A 227 -12.37 -11.38 -14.27
N PRO A 228 -13.41 -12.08 -14.75
CA PRO A 228 -14.62 -11.45 -15.30
C PRO A 228 -15.26 -10.42 -14.37
N HIS A 229 -15.28 -10.68 -13.06
CA HIS A 229 -15.86 -9.76 -12.08
C HIS A 229 -15.04 -8.48 -11.87
N VAL A 230 -13.73 -8.51 -12.13
CA VAL A 230 -12.84 -7.35 -11.98
C VAL A 230 -12.97 -6.42 -13.18
N VAL A 231 -12.90 -6.97 -14.40
CA VAL A 231 -12.97 -6.17 -15.62
C VAL A 231 -14.37 -5.61 -15.90
N LYS A 232 -15.41 -6.22 -15.33
CA LYS A 232 -16.80 -5.76 -15.48
C LYS A 232 -17.00 -4.31 -15.05
N ASP A 233 -16.33 -3.91 -13.97
CA ASP A 233 -16.47 -2.57 -13.38
C ASP A 233 -15.26 -1.66 -13.73
N ALA A 234 -14.43 -2.07 -14.69
CA ALA A 234 -13.26 -1.31 -15.10
C ALA A 234 -13.63 -0.07 -15.94
N PRO A 235 -12.97 1.08 -15.74
CA PRO A 235 -13.21 2.27 -16.55
C PRO A 235 -12.84 2.06 -18.03
N THR A 236 -13.70 2.49 -18.93
CA THR A 236 -13.46 2.38 -20.38
C THR A 236 -12.35 3.31 -20.86
N HIS A 237 -11.56 2.85 -21.83
CA HIS A 237 -10.60 3.69 -22.56
C HIS A 237 -10.69 3.37 -24.08
N PRO A 238 -10.68 4.36 -24.99
CA PRO A 238 -10.98 4.15 -26.42
C PRO A 238 -10.10 3.13 -27.15
N ARG A 239 -8.86 2.96 -26.66
CA ARG A 239 -7.87 2.02 -27.23
C ARG A 239 -7.65 0.77 -26.37
N MET A 240 -8.50 0.55 -25.38
CA MET A 240 -8.40 -0.58 -24.45
C MET A 240 -9.63 -1.47 -24.57
N GLU A 241 -9.40 -2.77 -24.71
CA GLU A 241 -10.44 -3.79 -24.60
C GLU A 241 -10.31 -4.50 -23.26
N HIS A 242 -11.43 -4.68 -22.57
CA HIS A 242 -11.51 -5.43 -21.31
C HIS A 242 -11.94 -6.87 -21.59
N VAL A 243 -11.07 -7.83 -21.26
CA VAL A 243 -11.32 -9.25 -21.51
C VAL A 243 -11.32 -10.01 -20.19
N GLY A 244 -12.47 -10.56 -19.83
CA GLY A 244 -12.63 -11.41 -18.66
C GLY A 244 -12.11 -12.81 -18.92
N GLY A 245 -11.27 -13.35 -18.04
CA GLY A 245 -10.77 -14.70 -18.18
C GLY A 245 -10.02 -15.22 -16.96
N ASP A 246 -9.34 -16.34 -17.13
CA ASP A 246 -8.60 -17.05 -16.10
C ASP A 246 -7.21 -17.37 -16.64
N LEU A 247 -6.21 -16.71 -16.08
CA LEU A 247 -4.81 -16.82 -16.48
C LEU A 247 -4.24 -18.23 -16.32
N SER A 248 -4.86 -19.08 -15.49
CA SER A 248 -4.47 -20.49 -15.37
C SER A 248 -4.89 -21.34 -16.57
N LYS A 249 -5.82 -20.83 -17.38
CA LYS A 249 -6.40 -21.53 -18.54
C LYS A 249 -5.87 -20.98 -19.85
N SER A 250 -5.83 -19.66 -19.99
CA SER A 250 -5.45 -19.00 -21.24
C SER A 250 -4.93 -17.59 -20.98
N ILE A 251 -4.13 -17.09 -21.90
CA ILE A 251 -3.72 -15.68 -21.96
C ILE A 251 -4.08 -15.13 -23.35
N PRO A 252 -4.40 -13.83 -23.46
CA PRO A 252 -4.68 -13.20 -24.75
C PRO A 252 -3.44 -13.21 -25.65
N LYS A 253 -3.66 -13.17 -26.98
CA LYS A 253 -2.58 -12.97 -27.96
C LYS A 253 -2.36 -11.48 -28.15
N ALA A 254 -1.11 -11.04 -28.01
CA ALA A 254 -0.65 -9.68 -28.27
C ALA A 254 0.84 -9.70 -28.63
N ASP A 255 1.35 -8.62 -29.20
CA ASP A 255 2.79 -8.49 -29.49
C ASP A 255 3.60 -8.45 -28.19
N ILE A 256 3.04 -7.85 -27.13
CA ILE A 256 3.65 -7.76 -25.80
C ILE A 256 2.68 -8.29 -24.75
N LEU A 257 3.18 -9.17 -23.87
CA LEU A 257 2.51 -9.54 -22.63
C LEU A 257 3.17 -8.80 -21.47
N PHE A 258 2.40 -7.98 -20.78
CA PHE A 258 2.83 -7.24 -19.61
C PHE A 258 2.19 -7.85 -18.37
N MET A 259 3.00 -8.08 -17.32
CA MET A 259 2.56 -8.68 -16.06
C MET A 259 3.20 -7.92 -14.90
N LYS A 260 2.40 -7.12 -14.19
CA LYS A 260 2.84 -6.35 -13.04
C LYS A 260 2.32 -7.00 -11.76
N VAL A 261 3.23 -7.33 -10.84
CA VAL A 261 2.89 -7.81 -9.48
C VAL A 261 2.06 -9.11 -9.48
N ILE A 262 2.05 -9.85 -10.59
CA ILE A 262 1.33 -11.13 -10.70
C ILE A 262 2.10 -12.27 -10.05
N PHE A 263 3.39 -12.40 -10.36
CA PHE A 263 4.20 -13.54 -9.91
C PHE A 263 4.36 -13.65 -8.38
N ILE A 264 4.04 -12.60 -7.62
CA ILE A 264 4.03 -12.67 -6.16
C ILE A 264 2.79 -13.37 -5.58
N PHE A 265 1.70 -13.48 -6.35
CA PHE A 265 0.44 -14.09 -5.90
C PHE A 265 0.30 -15.56 -6.30
N PHE A 266 1.16 -16.04 -7.18
CA PHE A 266 1.10 -17.40 -7.70
C PHE A 266 2.39 -18.16 -7.38
N PRO A 267 2.31 -19.46 -7.07
CA PRO A 267 3.49 -20.31 -7.13
C PRO A 267 4.09 -20.25 -8.54
N PRO A 268 5.38 -20.61 -8.72
CA PRO A 268 6.02 -20.57 -10.03
C PRO A 268 5.14 -21.25 -11.09
N PHE A 269 4.63 -20.45 -12.03
CA PHE A 269 3.75 -20.93 -13.10
C PHE A 269 4.49 -21.97 -13.94
N LYS A 270 3.89 -23.14 -14.09
CA LYS A 270 4.16 -23.99 -15.26
C LYS A 270 3.23 -23.50 -16.36
N PHE A 271 3.69 -22.59 -17.22
CA PHE A 271 2.99 -22.33 -18.47
C PHE A 271 2.95 -23.66 -19.24
N THR A 272 1.76 -24.21 -19.44
CA THR A 272 1.54 -25.45 -20.22
C THR A 272 1.65 -25.21 -21.72
N GLN A 273 1.82 -23.96 -22.14
CA GLN A 273 2.14 -23.59 -23.52
C GLN A 273 3.48 -22.82 -23.57
N PRO A 274 4.31 -23.08 -24.59
CA PRO A 274 5.56 -22.36 -24.76
C PRO A 274 5.27 -20.87 -24.97
N ILE A 275 5.81 -20.03 -24.08
CA ILE A 275 5.99 -18.60 -24.36
C ILE A 275 7.10 -18.56 -25.41
N LEU A 276 6.74 -18.32 -26.67
CA LEU A 276 7.72 -18.03 -27.71
C LEU A 276 8.35 -16.68 -27.35
N ALA A 277 9.65 -16.71 -27.07
CA ALA A 277 10.50 -15.53 -26.91
C ALA A 277 10.70 -14.82 -28.25
#